data_AF-A0A370AMZ5-F1
#
_entry.id   AF-A0A370AMZ5-F1
#
_cell.length_a   1.000
_cell.length_b   1.000
_cell.length_c   1.000
_cell.angle_alpha   90.00
_cell.angle_beta   90.00
_cell.angle_gamma   90.00
#
_symmetry.space_group_name_H-M   'P 1'
#
loop_
_entity.id
_entity.type
_entity.pdbx_description
1 polymer ?
#
loop_
_entity_poly.entity_id
_entity_poly.type
_entity_poly.pdbx_seq_one_letter_code
_entity_poly.pdbx_strand_id
1 'polypeptide(L)'
;MTKISNEVHAIQIKISTFIAIVGFLVALSNFIFMVYSGFSIRESLLGKEVFLLVIFSLFFLILRRKTSILVLYLQVLIIYLNGIIAILDNHEAYNGYGLIIIAVLMMYKYGMLKNHVRTKIISITVSMIFFIEYSFYLKSNYSFGLSFNYILYFIFFFTIIYILYNSEINRILKIEKSFKSAINSKEKELELLINDIVEYKEMIKEKEHNISKLYSEIEILTEPWQPIDLQKYKISEREESIIKVLCENTDLSNKEIAGHLEIKEGTVKQNLNKVYRKFGISSRQKLIELCQSNYKNPIYKITQDVD
;
A
#
# COMPACT_ATOMS: atom_id res chain seq x y z
N MET A 1 12.39 -2.08 -3.00
CA MET A 1 13.15 -2.48 -4.21
C MET A 1 12.28 -2.88 -5.40
N THR A 2 11.10 -3.46 -5.19
CA THR A 2 10.20 -3.97 -6.24
C THR A 2 9.65 -2.88 -7.19
N LYS A 3 9.30 -1.68 -6.69
CA LYS A 3 8.74 -0.60 -7.54
C LYS A 3 9.73 -0.05 -8.58
N ILE A 4 11.01 0.10 -8.20
CA ILE A 4 12.10 0.53 -9.11
C ILE A 4 12.30 -0.50 -10.23
N SER A 5 12.10 -1.80 -9.93
CA SER A 5 12.21 -2.87 -10.92
C SER A 5 11.15 -2.75 -12.04
N ASN A 6 9.92 -2.34 -11.70
CA ASN A 6 8.82 -2.28 -12.67
C ASN A 6 8.98 -1.13 -13.66
N GLU A 7 9.44 0.04 -13.21
CA GLU A 7 9.70 1.18 -14.09
C GLU A 7 10.86 0.89 -15.05
N VAL A 8 11.97 0.32 -14.54
CA VAL A 8 13.12 -0.07 -15.36
C VAL A 8 12.71 -1.12 -16.39
N HIS A 9 11.90 -2.10 -16.01
CA HIS A 9 11.34 -3.12 -16.91
C HIS A 9 10.51 -2.49 -18.03
N ALA A 10 9.59 -1.56 -17.71
CA ALA A 10 8.76 -0.90 -18.71
C ALA A 10 9.60 -0.08 -19.70
N ILE A 11 10.63 0.61 -19.21
CA ILE A 11 11.57 1.36 -20.06
C ILE A 11 12.38 0.43 -20.96
N GLN A 12 12.92 -0.67 -20.42
CA GLN A 12 13.66 -1.67 -21.18
C GLN A 12 12.81 -2.24 -22.33
N ILE A 13 11.53 -2.55 -22.07
CA ILE A 13 10.62 -3.02 -23.12
C ILE A 13 10.50 -2.01 -24.25
N LYS A 14 10.21 -0.74 -23.91
CA LYS A 14 10.05 0.32 -24.90
C LYS A 14 11.31 0.52 -25.74
N ILE A 15 12.47 0.58 -25.10
CA ILE A 15 13.77 0.76 -25.77
C ILE A 15 14.08 -0.44 -26.67
N SER A 16 13.94 -1.66 -26.16
CA SER A 16 14.27 -2.87 -26.92
C SER A 16 13.34 -3.03 -28.14
N THR A 17 12.05 -2.72 -27.97
CA THR A 17 11.08 -2.72 -29.09
C THR A 17 11.40 -1.64 -30.10
N PHE A 18 11.73 -0.42 -29.67
CA PHE A 18 12.10 0.67 -30.58
C PHE A 18 13.36 0.33 -31.38
N ILE A 19 14.43 -0.13 -30.71
CA ILE A 19 15.68 -0.53 -31.36
C ILE A 19 15.43 -1.65 -32.37
N ALA A 20 14.62 -2.65 -32.03
CA ALA A 20 14.29 -3.72 -32.95
C ALA A 20 13.50 -3.22 -34.17
N ILE A 21 12.51 -2.34 -33.99
CA ILE A 21 11.73 -1.76 -35.09
C ILE A 21 12.65 -0.98 -36.03
N VAL A 22 13.49 -0.08 -35.49
CA VAL A 22 14.43 0.71 -36.30
C VAL A 22 15.43 -0.22 -37.01
N GLY A 23 15.97 -1.22 -36.31
CA GLY A 23 16.89 -2.20 -36.89
C GLY A 23 16.27 -2.99 -38.04
N PHE A 24 15.01 -3.42 -37.93
CA PHE A 24 14.29 -4.06 -39.04
C PHE A 24 14.03 -3.12 -40.20
N LEU A 25 13.71 -1.85 -39.95
CA LEU A 25 13.53 -0.85 -41.01
C LEU A 25 14.84 -0.59 -41.77
N VAL A 26 15.96 -0.47 -41.07
CA VAL A 26 17.28 -0.32 -41.69
C VAL A 26 17.67 -1.57 -42.47
N ALA A 27 17.45 -2.77 -41.90
CA ALA A 27 17.70 -4.02 -42.61
C ALA A 27 16.86 -4.15 -43.89
N LEU A 28 15.59 -3.74 -43.84
CA LEU A 28 14.69 -3.72 -45.00
C LEU A 28 15.18 -2.72 -46.06
N SER A 29 15.62 -1.53 -45.65
CA SER A 29 16.19 -0.53 -46.56
C SER A 29 17.45 -1.07 -47.26
N ASN A 30 18.35 -1.71 -46.51
CA ASN A 30 19.57 -2.31 -47.05
C ASN A 30 19.24 -3.46 -48.01
N PHE A 31 18.27 -4.29 -47.67
CA PHE A 31 17.80 -5.38 -48.54
C PHE A 31 17.25 -4.83 -49.86
N ILE A 32 16.38 -3.81 -49.82
CA ILE A 32 15.84 -3.17 -51.04
C ILE A 32 16.97 -2.58 -51.89
N PHE A 33 17.94 -1.90 -51.27
CA PHE A 33 19.10 -1.34 -51.97
C PHE A 33 19.94 -2.42 -52.66
N MET A 34 20.21 -3.54 -51.99
CA MET A 34 20.95 -4.67 -52.59
C MET A 34 20.19 -5.29 -53.76
N VAL A 35 18.89 -5.54 -53.61
CA VAL A 35 18.05 -6.07 -54.70
C VAL A 35 18.04 -5.11 -55.90
N TYR A 36 17.89 -3.80 -55.64
CA TYR A 36 17.95 -2.78 -56.70
C TYR A 36 19.31 -2.71 -57.39
N SER A 37 20.39 -3.00 -56.65
CA SER A 37 21.75 -3.07 -57.19
C SER A 37 22.05 -4.35 -57.98
N GLY A 38 21.05 -5.23 -58.17
CA GLY A 38 21.16 -6.43 -59.01
C GLY A 38 21.58 -7.70 -58.27
N PHE A 39 21.71 -7.67 -56.93
CA PHE A 39 21.99 -8.88 -56.16
C PHE A 39 20.77 -9.80 -56.12
N SER A 40 21.00 -11.12 -56.09
CA SER A 40 19.89 -12.07 -55.91
C SER A 40 19.23 -11.91 -54.54
N ILE A 41 17.97 -12.35 -54.40
CA ILE A 41 17.25 -12.29 -53.11
C ILE A 41 18.03 -13.02 -52.00
N ARG A 42 18.63 -14.18 -52.33
CA ARG A 42 19.41 -14.97 -51.36
C ARG A 42 20.66 -14.22 -50.92
N GLU A 43 21.40 -13.62 -51.84
CA GLU A 43 22.60 -12.83 -51.52
C GLU A 43 22.23 -11.57 -50.72
N SER A 44 21.12 -10.93 -51.06
CA SER A 44 20.63 -9.74 -50.33
C SER A 44 20.21 -10.08 -48.90
N LEU A 45 19.59 -11.24 -48.67
CA LEU A 45 19.23 -11.70 -47.31
C LEU A 45 20.43 -12.15 -46.48
N LEU A 46 21.42 -12.78 -47.13
CA LEU A 46 22.65 -13.27 -46.47
C LEU A 46 23.77 -12.21 -46.44
N GLY A 47 23.54 -11.05 -47.06
CA GLY A 47 24.43 -9.89 -46.99
C GLY A 47 24.69 -9.52 -45.54
N LYS A 48 25.94 -9.23 -45.21
CA LYS A 48 26.37 -8.98 -43.82
C LYS A 48 25.58 -7.82 -43.20
N GLU A 49 25.27 -6.81 -44.00
CA GLU A 49 24.56 -5.59 -43.64
C GLU A 49 23.09 -5.87 -43.26
N VAL A 50 22.43 -6.79 -43.95
CA VAL A 50 21.02 -7.16 -43.68
C VAL A 50 20.96 -8.20 -42.57
N PHE A 51 21.73 -9.27 -42.69
CA PHE A 51 21.69 -10.42 -41.79
C PHE A 51 22.06 -10.05 -40.36
N LEU A 52 23.14 -9.28 -40.15
CA LEU A 52 23.55 -8.86 -38.82
C LEU A 52 22.51 -7.96 -38.15
N LEU A 53 21.91 -7.02 -38.89
CA LEU A 53 20.87 -6.15 -38.35
C LEU A 53 19.60 -6.92 -37.96
N VAL A 54 19.22 -7.94 -38.74
CA VAL A 54 18.09 -8.82 -38.41
C VAL A 54 18.38 -9.61 -37.14
N ILE A 55 19.55 -10.26 -37.03
CA ILE A 55 19.95 -10.99 -35.81
C ILE A 55 19.96 -10.06 -34.61
N PHE A 56 20.54 -8.87 -34.76
CA PHE A 56 20.62 -7.89 -33.69
C PHE A 56 19.22 -7.46 -33.22
N SER A 57 18.32 -7.16 -34.15
CA SER A 57 16.94 -6.77 -33.85
C SER A 57 16.17 -7.88 -33.14
N LEU A 58 16.33 -9.13 -33.59
CA LEU A 58 15.77 -10.31 -32.93
C LEU A 58 16.34 -10.51 -31.53
N PHE A 59 17.64 -10.31 -31.36
CA PHE A 59 18.30 -10.41 -30.07
C PHE A 59 17.71 -9.40 -29.06
N PHE A 60 17.48 -8.14 -29.45
CA PHE A 60 16.81 -7.16 -28.60
C PHE A 60 15.36 -7.56 -28.27
N LEU A 61 14.62 -8.15 -29.21
CA LEU A 61 13.28 -8.68 -28.94
C LEU A 61 13.29 -9.86 -27.96
N ILE A 62 14.32 -10.71 -28.00
CA ILE A 62 14.47 -11.82 -27.05
C ILE A 62 14.81 -11.27 -25.66
N LEU A 63 15.76 -10.33 -25.58
CA LEU A 63 16.19 -9.72 -24.33
C LEU A 63 15.06 -8.92 -23.64
N ARG A 64 14.08 -8.43 -24.40
CA ARG A 64 12.86 -7.79 -23.88
C ARG A 64 12.17 -8.58 -22.75
N ARG A 65 12.25 -9.92 -22.77
CA ARG A 65 11.52 -10.79 -21.82
C ARG A 65 12.22 -10.97 -20.48
N LYS A 66 13.51 -10.64 -20.36
CA LYS A 66 14.30 -10.87 -19.14
C LYS A 66 14.80 -9.54 -18.57
N THR A 67 14.61 -9.34 -17.28
CA THR A 67 15.01 -8.12 -16.56
C THR A 67 16.10 -8.37 -15.53
N SER A 68 16.96 -9.35 -15.81
CA SER A 68 18.16 -9.53 -15.02
C SER A 68 19.10 -8.34 -15.26
N ILE A 69 19.81 -7.94 -14.19
CA ILE A 69 20.81 -6.88 -14.27
C ILE A 69 21.84 -7.20 -15.37
N LEU A 70 22.28 -8.45 -15.47
CA LEU A 70 23.20 -8.91 -16.53
C LEU A 70 22.69 -8.63 -17.95
N VAL A 71 21.39 -8.82 -18.21
CA VAL A 71 20.80 -8.52 -19.53
C VAL A 71 20.87 -7.03 -19.84
N LEU A 72 20.59 -6.17 -18.85
CA LEU A 72 20.70 -4.72 -19.01
C LEU A 72 22.14 -4.28 -19.32
N TYR A 73 23.13 -4.85 -18.61
CA TYR A 73 24.55 -4.62 -18.89
C TYR A 73 24.93 -5.06 -20.29
N LEU A 74 24.46 -6.24 -20.70
CA LEU A 74 24.76 -6.80 -22.02
C LEU A 74 24.16 -5.92 -23.15
N GLN A 75 22.93 -5.43 -23.00
CA GLN A 75 22.31 -4.52 -23.97
C GLN A 75 23.12 -3.24 -24.17
N VAL A 76 23.49 -2.60 -23.06
CA VAL A 76 24.32 -1.38 -23.08
C VAL A 76 25.67 -1.65 -23.72
N LEU A 77 26.35 -2.72 -23.30
CA LEU A 77 27.66 -3.08 -23.80
C LEU A 77 27.63 -3.31 -25.31
N ILE A 78 26.61 -4.04 -25.79
CA ILE A 78 26.46 -4.34 -27.21
C ILE A 78 26.24 -3.04 -28.02
N ILE A 79 25.38 -2.13 -27.58
CA ILE A 79 25.15 -0.85 -28.27
C ILE A 79 26.43 -0.01 -28.26
N TYR A 80 27.13 0.02 -27.13
CA TYR A 80 28.39 0.74 -26.98
C TYR A 80 29.48 0.21 -27.93
N LEU A 81 29.65 -1.12 -27.99
CA LEU A 81 30.59 -1.77 -28.89
C LEU A 81 30.23 -1.52 -30.37
N ASN A 82 28.95 -1.53 -30.74
CA ASN A 82 28.54 -1.17 -32.09
C ASN A 82 28.85 0.29 -32.42
N GLY A 83 28.70 1.20 -31.46
CA GLY A 83 29.13 2.58 -31.60
C GLY A 83 30.64 2.70 -31.85
N ILE A 84 31.46 1.95 -31.12
CA ILE A 84 32.91 1.89 -31.34
C ILE A 84 33.23 1.34 -32.73
N ILE A 85 32.65 0.22 -33.13
CA ILE A 85 32.89 -0.39 -34.45
C ILE A 85 32.52 0.60 -35.56
N ALA A 86 31.39 1.30 -35.43
CA ALA A 86 30.98 2.31 -36.39
C ALA A 86 31.96 3.49 -36.47
N ILE A 87 32.51 3.96 -35.35
CA ILE A 87 33.55 5.01 -35.33
C ILE A 87 34.84 4.53 -36.01
N LEU A 88 35.24 3.27 -35.77
CA LEU A 88 36.43 2.68 -36.41
C LEU A 88 36.24 2.50 -37.91
N ASP A 89 35.02 2.13 -38.34
CA ASP A 89 34.71 1.92 -39.75
C ASP A 89 34.46 3.24 -40.50
N ASN A 90 33.97 4.29 -39.85
CA ASN A 90 33.92 5.63 -40.43
C ASN A 90 33.87 6.70 -39.34
N HIS A 91 35.01 7.36 -39.09
CA HIS A 91 35.11 8.39 -38.05
C HIS A 91 34.22 9.62 -38.31
N GLU A 92 33.83 9.86 -39.57
CA GLU A 92 32.93 10.95 -39.93
C GLU A 92 31.45 10.56 -39.76
N ALA A 93 31.15 9.27 -39.60
CA ALA A 93 29.78 8.81 -39.56
C ALA A 93 29.11 9.15 -38.21
N TYR A 94 28.05 9.95 -38.29
CA TYR A 94 27.26 10.38 -37.14
C TYR A 94 26.60 9.23 -36.36
N ASN A 95 26.45 8.07 -36.99
CA ASN A 95 25.80 6.88 -36.41
C ASN A 95 26.56 6.32 -35.20
N GLY A 96 27.90 6.28 -35.22
CA GLY A 96 28.70 5.75 -34.12
C GLY A 96 28.55 6.57 -32.84
N TYR A 97 28.60 7.89 -32.97
CA TYR A 97 28.38 8.83 -31.87
C TYR A 97 26.96 8.74 -31.31
N GLY A 98 25.96 8.64 -32.19
CA GLY A 98 24.57 8.44 -31.79
C GLY A 98 24.39 7.18 -30.95
N LEU A 99 25.01 6.06 -31.34
CA LEU A 99 24.95 4.80 -30.58
C LEU A 99 25.61 4.92 -29.20
N ILE A 100 26.77 5.60 -29.09
CA ILE A 100 27.41 5.84 -27.80
C ILE A 100 26.50 6.68 -26.90
N ILE A 101 25.90 7.76 -27.42
CA ILE A 101 24.97 8.61 -26.65
C ILE A 101 23.77 7.78 -26.17
N ILE A 102 23.20 6.93 -27.04
CA ILE A 102 22.10 6.02 -26.67
C ILE A 102 22.56 5.05 -25.55
N ALA A 103 23.77 4.48 -25.66
CA ALA A 103 24.32 3.63 -24.60
C ALA A 103 24.45 4.37 -23.27
N VAL A 104 24.95 5.61 -23.25
CA VAL A 104 25.04 6.44 -22.04
C VAL A 104 23.66 6.73 -21.45
N LEU A 105 22.68 7.07 -22.28
CA LEU A 105 21.29 7.30 -21.85
C LEU A 105 20.68 6.04 -21.25
N MET A 106 20.95 4.87 -21.84
CA MET A 106 20.53 3.58 -21.29
C MET A 106 21.23 3.28 -19.96
N MET A 107 22.53 3.53 -19.84
CA MET A 107 23.25 3.39 -18.56
C MET A 107 22.67 4.27 -17.46
N TYR A 108 22.29 5.51 -17.80
CA TYR A 108 21.62 6.41 -16.87
C TYR A 108 20.25 5.84 -16.44
N LYS A 109 19.41 5.43 -17.39
CA LYS A 109 18.07 4.90 -17.12
C LYS A 109 18.08 3.56 -16.38
N TYR A 110 19.05 2.70 -16.63
CA TYR A 110 19.24 1.44 -15.90
C TYR A 110 19.91 1.64 -14.53
N GLY A 111 20.25 2.88 -14.17
CA GLY A 111 20.87 3.21 -12.89
C GLY A 111 22.33 2.78 -12.79
N MET A 112 22.96 2.35 -13.89
CA MET A 112 24.36 1.92 -13.94
C MET A 112 25.31 3.09 -13.66
N LEU A 113 24.87 4.32 -13.91
CA LEU A 113 25.62 5.54 -13.59
C LEU A 113 25.44 6.03 -12.14
N LYS A 114 24.48 5.50 -11.35
CA LYS A 114 24.16 6.03 -10.00
C LYS A 114 25.39 6.20 -9.12
N ASN A 115 26.27 5.20 -9.14
CA ASN A 115 27.54 5.25 -8.42
C ASN A 115 28.60 5.89 -9.32
N HIS A 116 29.18 6.99 -8.85
CA HIS A 116 30.26 7.71 -9.51
C HIS A 116 29.91 8.21 -10.92
N VAL A 117 28.76 8.89 -11.08
CA VAL A 117 28.28 9.44 -12.37
C VAL A 117 29.39 10.19 -13.11
N ARG A 118 30.12 11.08 -12.42
CA ARG A 118 31.17 11.92 -13.01
C ARG A 118 32.32 11.09 -13.59
N THR A 119 32.88 10.14 -12.84
CA THR A 119 34.05 9.36 -13.29
C THR A 119 33.69 8.43 -14.44
N LYS A 120 32.48 7.85 -14.44
CA LYS A 120 31.99 6.98 -15.53
C LYS A 120 31.76 7.76 -16.82
N ILE A 121 31.14 8.93 -16.76
CA ILE A 121 30.96 9.79 -17.95
C ILE A 121 32.32 10.20 -18.50
N ILE A 122 33.25 10.66 -17.66
CA ILE A 122 34.62 11.00 -18.08
C ILE A 122 35.30 9.80 -18.74
N SER A 123 35.20 8.60 -18.15
CA SER A 123 35.77 7.38 -18.73
C SER A 123 35.20 7.05 -20.10
N ILE A 124 33.88 7.19 -20.30
CA ILE A 124 33.23 6.95 -21.60
C ILE A 124 33.70 8.00 -22.63
N THR A 125 33.79 9.27 -22.23
CA THR A 125 34.26 10.35 -23.10
C THR A 125 35.72 10.15 -23.52
N VAL A 126 36.60 9.81 -22.57
CA VAL A 126 38.02 9.51 -22.86
C VAL A 126 38.14 8.30 -23.80
N SER A 127 37.37 7.23 -23.55
CA SER A 127 37.31 6.07 -24.44
C SER A 127 36.84 6.44 -25.85
N MET A 128 35.81 7.28 -25.97
CA MET A 128 35.33 7.77 -27.25
C MET A 128 36.41 8.57 -28.01
N ILE A 129 37.10 9.50 -27.34
CA ILE A 129 38.21 10.25 -27.92
C ILE A 129 39.31 9.31 -28.41
N PHE A 130 39.69 8.33 -27.58
CA PHE A 130 40.69 7.33 -27.94
C PHE A 130 40.32 6.56 -29.22
N PHE A 131 39.08 6.10 -29.37
CA PHE A 131 38.65 5.37 -30.56
C PHE A 131 38.53 6.26 -31.81
N ILE A 132 38.21 7.54 -31.67
CA ILE A 132 38.25 8.50 -32.78
C ILE A 132 39.69 8.63 -33.29
N GLU A 133 40.64 8.93 -32.40
CA GLU A 133 42.06 9.04 -32.76
C GLU A 133 42.58 7.74 -33.38
N TYR A 134 42.22 6.60 -32.81
CA TYR A 134 42.64 5.30 -33.33
C TYR A 134 42.03 5.00 -34.72
N SER A 135 40.78 5.41 -34.97
CA SER A 135 40.14 5.29 -36.29
C SER A 135 40.87 6.11 -37.35
N PHE A 136 41.24 7.35 -37.02
CA PHE A 136 42.08 8.17 -37.90
C PHE A 136 43.41 7.46 -38.18
N TYR A 137 44.08 6.96 -37.13
CA TYR A 137 45.40 6.28 -37.23
C TYR A 137 45.40 5.15 -38.24
N LEU A 138 44.31 4.37 -38.29
CA LEU A 138 44.19 3.25 -39.21
C LEU A 138 43.93 3.65 -40.67
N LYS A 139 43.33 4.81 -40.93
CA LYS A 139 42.81 5.18 -42.26
C LYS A 139 43.59 6.23 -43.02
N SER A 140 44.43 7.02 -42.36
CA SER A 140 45.02 8.24 -42.93
C SER A 140 46.56 8.22 -42.92
N ASN A 141 47.20 8.68 -44.00
CA ASN A 141 48.62 9.11 -44.01
C ASN A 141 48.72 10.48 -43.30
N TYR A 142 48.63 10.43 -41.97
CA TYR A 142 48.34 11.51 -41.01
C TYR A 142 48.72 12.96 -41.35
N SER A 143 47.74 13.86 -41.14
CA SER A 143 47.98 15.16 -40.49
C SER A 143 47.27 15.17 -39.12
N PHE A 144 48.03 15.38 -38.05
CA PHE A 144 47.63 15.30 -36.64
C PHE A 144 46.55 16.32 -36.20
N GLY A 145 45.97 17.10 -37.12
CA GLY A 145 45.01 18.17 -36.81
C GLY A 145 43.52 17.82 -37.02
N LEU A 146 43.21 16.82 -37.84
CA LEU A 146 41.83 16.56 -38.23
C LEU A 146 40.98 16.00 -37.09
N SER A 147 41.51 15.03 -36.33
CA SER A 147 40.83 14.45 -35.17
C SER A 147 40.50 15.47 -34.08
N PHE A 148 41.41 16.43 -33.85
CA PHE A 148 41.21 17.52 -32.90
C PHE A 148 40.00 18.39 -33.26
N ASN A 149 39.73 18.63 -34.54
CA ASN A 149 38.55 19.38 -34.98
C ASN A 149 37.24 18.69 -34.56
N TYR A 150 37.16 17.36 -34.65
CA TYR A 150 35.98 16.62 -34.20
C TYR A 150 35.81 16.70 -32.68
N ILE A 151 36.90 16.59 -31.93
CA ILE A 151 36.86 16.75 -30.46
C ILE A 151 36.36 18.14 -30.08
N LEU A 152 36.88 19.19 -30.71
CA LEU A 152 36.42 20.57 -30.50
C LEU A 152 34.94 20.73 -30.86
N TYR A 153 34.50 20.14 -31.98
CA TYR A 153 33.10 20.16 -32.39
C TYR A 153 32.19 19.47 -31.36
N PHE A 154 32.62 18.34 -30.78
CA PHE A 154 31.87 17.68 -29.71
C PHE A 154 31.77 18.55 -28.46
N ILE A 155 32.88 19.15 -28.02
CA ILE A 155 32.89 20.04 -26.85
C ILE A 155 31.93 21.21 -27.08
N PHE A 156 31.99 21.82 -28.26
CA PHE A 156 31.10 22.91 -28.65
C PHE A 156 29.62 22.47 -28.65
N PHE A 157 29.32 21.34 -29.29
CA PHE A 157 27.96 20.79 -29.37
C PHE A 157 27.38 20.47 -28.00
N PHE A 158 28.13 19.77 -27.13
CA PHE A 158 27.68 19.47 -25.77
C PHE A 158 27.55 20.73 -24.91
N THR A 159 28.38 21.75 -25.13
CA THR A 159 28.25 23.04 -24.45
C THR A 159 26.96 23.74 -24.86
N ILE A 160 26.60 23.73 -26.15
CA ILE A 160 25.32 24.28 -26.63
C ILE A 160 24.14 23.51 -26.04
N ILE A 161 24.16 22.16 -26.08
CA ILE A 161 23.11 21.35 -25.46
C ILE A 161 22.98 21.68 -23.98
N TYR A 162 24.10 21.77 -23.26
CA TYR A 162 24.10 22.14 -21.86
C TYR A 162 23.42 23.50 -21.67
N ILE A 163 23.82 24.54 -22.40
CA ILE A 163 23.23 25.89 -22.29
C ILE A 163 21.73 25.86 -22.59
N LEU A 164 21.31 25.23 -23.70
CA LEU A 164 19.91 25.15 -24.13
C LEU A 164 19.02 24.45 -23.12
N TYR A 165 19.50 23.35 -22.52
CA TYR A 165 18.72 22.53 -21.61
C TYR A 165 18.96 22.85 -20.13
N ASN A 166 19.93 23.69 -19.76
CA ASN A 166 20.23 24.00 -18.37
C ASN A 166 19.02 24.61 -17.64
N SER A 167 18.26 25.49 -18.29
CA SER A 167 17.02 26.06 -17.74
C SER A 167 15.99 24.97 -17.45
N GLU A 168 15.78 24.06 -18.41
CA GLU A 168 14.79 22.99 -18.34
C GLU A 168 15.16 21.97 -17.27
N ILE A 169 16.44 21.58 -17.20
CA ILE A 169 16.98 20.69 -16.17
C ILE A 169 16.77 21.32 -14.79
N ASN A 170 17.13 22.60 -14.61
CA ASN A 170 16.95 23.28 -13.33
C ASN A 170 15.47 23.40 -12.94
N ARG A 171 14.57 23.61 -13.91
CA ARG A 171 13.11 23.61 -13.67
C ARG A 171 12.64 22.24 -13.20
N ILE A 172 13.05 21.16 -13.87
CA ILE A 172 12.69 19.78 -13.50
C ILE A 172 13.21 19.45 -12.10
N LEU A 173 14.46 19.80 -11.79
CA LEU A 173 15.05 19.59 -10.46
C LEU A 173 14.29 20.36 -9.36
N LYS A 174 13.84 21.59 -9.65
CA LYS A 174 13.01 22.37 -8.72
C LYS A 174 11.67 21.71 -8.45
N ILE A 175 11.01 21.22 -9.51
CA ILE A 175 9.73 20.49 -9.43
C ILE A 175 9.90 19.21 -8.62
N GLU A 176 10.94 18.42 -8.89
CA GLU A 176 11.25 17.20 -8.13
C GLU A 176 11.46 17.51 -6.64
N LYS A 177 12.23 18.57 -6.33
CA LYS A 177 12.44 19.00 -4.94
C LYS A 177 11.13 19.41 -4.26
N SER A 178 10.24 20.15 -4.94
CA SER A 178 8.95 20.53 -4.37
C SER A 178 8.02 19.32 -4.15
N PHE A 179 8.00 18.36 -5.07
CA PHE A 179 7.24 17.13 -4.88
C PHE A 179 7.79 16.31 -3.71
N LYS A 180 9.11 16.20 -3.60
CA LYS A 180 9.74 15.50 -2.48
C LYS A 180 9.41 16.14 -1.13
N SER A 181 9.42 17.48 -1.04
CA SER A 181 8.99 18.15 0.19
C SER A 181 7.50 17.95 0.50
N ALA A 182 6.64 17.94 -0.52
CA ALA A 182 5.22 17.70 -0.34
C ALA A 182 4.93 16.27 0.13
N ILE A 183 5.64 15.27 -0.44
CA ILE A 183 5.57 13.87 0.00
C ILE A 183 6.00 13.76 1.46
N ASN A 184 7.16 14.31 1.83
CA ASN A 184 7.63 14.26 3.22
C ASN A 184 6.65 14.93 4.20
N SER A 185 6.01 16.03 3.79
CA SER A 185 4.99 16.69 4.62
C SER A 185 3.77 15.80 4.82
N LYS A 186 3.34 15.07 3.79
CA LYS A 186 2.20 14.15 3.86
C LYS A 186 2.53 12.88 4.63
N GLU A 187 3.75 12.38 4.53
CA GLU A 187 4.26 11.28 5.37
C GLU A 187 4.22 11.66 6.85
N LYS A 188 4.64 12.88 7.20
CA LYS A 188 4.58 13.38 8.58
C LYS A 188 3.13 13.55 9.09
N GLU A 189 2.22 14.04 8.25
CA GLU A 189 0.79 14.13 8.58
C GLU A 189 0.19 12.73 8.83
N LEU A 190 0.57 11.75 8.01
CA LEU A 190 0.15 10.36 8.18
C LEU A 190 0.69 9.74 9.48
N GLU A 191 1.95 10.03 9.85
CA GLU A 191 2.53 9.58 11.12
C GLU A 191 1.76 10.12 12.33
N LEU A 192 1.32 11.39 12.29
CA LEU A 192 0.50 11.98 13.35
C LEU A 192 -0.86 11.29 13.46
N LEU A 193 -1.55 11.08 12.33
CA LEU A 193 -2.85 10.39 12.33
C LEU A 193 -2.75 8.94 12.83
N ILE A 194 -1.65 8.25 12.54
CA ILE A 194 -1.40 6.90 13.06
C ILE A 194 -1.28 6.94 14.59
N ASN A 195 -0.57 7.92 15.15
CA ASN A 195 -0.45 8.08 16.60
C ASN A 195 -1.81 8.36 17.25
N ASP A 196 -2.62 9.25 16.68
CA ASP A 196 -3.97 9.54 17.18
C ASP A 196 -4.85 8.27 17.18
N ILE A 197 -4.78 7.46 16.13
CA ILE A 197 -5.50 6.17 16.06
C ILE A 197 -5.05 5.21 17.17
N VAL A 198 -3.76 5.19 17.50
CA VAL A 198 -3.23 4.36 18.59
C VAL A 198 -3.78 4.84 19.93
N GLU A 199 -3.77 6.14 20.19
CA GLU A 199 -4.34 6.73 21.41
C GLU A 199 -5.84 6.42 21.56
N TYR A 200 -6.63 6.59 20.48
CA TYR A 200 -8.05 6.25 20.51
C TYR A 200 -8.31 4.76 20.79
N LYS A 201 -7.46 3.86 20.28
CA LYS A 201 -7.57 2.43 20.58
C LYS A 201 -7.33 2.13 22.06
N GLU A 202 -6.37 2.80 22.69
CA GLU A 202 -6.12 2.65 24.12
C GLU A 202 -7.32 3.15 24.94
N MET A 203 -7.89 4.30 24.58
CA MET A 203 -9.11 4.82 25.22
C MET A 203 -10.31 3.88 25.08
N ILE A 204 -10.49 3.26 23.91
CA ILE A 204 -11.57 2.28 23.69
C ILE A 204 -11.36 1.07 24.62
N LYS A 205 -10.14 0.55 24.70
CA LYS A 205 -9.80 -0.59 25.56
C LYS A 205 -10.04 -0.29 27.04
N GLU A 206 -9.73 0.93 27.50
CA GLU A 206 -10.03 1.38 28.86
C GLU A 206 -11.55 1.43 29.11
N LYS A 207 -12.32 1.98 28.16
CA LYS A 207 -13.78 2.03 28.26
C LYS A 207 -14.40 0.64 28.27
N GLU A 208 -13.92 -0.29 27.43
CA GLU A 208 -14.35 -1.69 27.43
C GLU A 208 -14.10 -2.36 28.79
N HIS A 209 -12.94 -2.10 29.40
CA HIS A 209 -12.63 -2.60 30.74
C HIS A 209 -13.58 -2.03 31.81
N ASN A 210 -13.84 -0.73 31.78
CA ASN A 210 -14.78 -0.06 32.69
C ASN A 210 -16.21 -0.58 32.53
N ILE A 211 -16.65 -0.79 31.29
CA ILE A 211 -17.95 -1.39 30.98
C ILE A 211 -18.04 -2.80 31.54
N SER A 212 -17.00 -3.63 31.33
CA SER A 212 -16.95 -5.00 31.88
C SER A 212 -17.04 -5.01 33.42
N LYS A 213 -16.38 -4.07 34.09
CA LYS A 213 -16.47 -3.90 35.55
C LYS A 213 -17.87 -3.48 35.99
N LEU A 214 -18.51 -2.53 35.29
CA LEU A 214 -19.88 -2.12 35.61
C LEU A 214 -20.87 -3.27 35.42
N TYR A 215 -20.69 -4.11 34.39
CA TYR A 215 -21.53 -5.29 34.21
C TYR A 215 -21.42 -6.28 35.37
N SER A 216 -20.21 -6.54 35.89
CA SER A 216 -20.06 -7.43 37.04
C SER A 216 -20.63 -6.83 38.34
N GLU A 217 -20.53 -5.51 38.53
CA GLU A 217 -21.18 -4.82 39.65
C GLU A 217 -22.71 -4.91 39.55
N ILE A 218 -23.28 -4.72 38.36
CA ILE A 218 -24.72 -4.90 38.13
C ILE A 218 -25.12 -6.34 38.42
N GLU A 219 -24.37 -7.33 37.93
CA GLU A 219 -24.66 -8.75 38.14
C GLU A 219 -24.81 -9.08 39.64
N ILE A 220 -23.90 -8.58 40.49
CA ILE A 220 -23.96 -8.70 41.95
C ILE A 220 -25.23 -8.05 42.53
N LEU A 221 -25.61 -6.87 42.03
CA LEU A 221 -26.80 -6.15 42.49
C LEU A 221 -28.11 -6.74 41.97
N THR A 222 -28.06 -7.43 40.84
CA THR A 222 -29.19 -8.09 40.18
C THR A 222 -29.29 -9.58 40.49
N GLU A 223 -28.56 -10.09 41.50
CA GLU A 223 -28.86 -11.41 42.06
C GLU A 223 -30.39 -11.48 42.25
N PRO A 224 -31.07 -12.43 41.57
CA PRO A 224 -32.52 -12.44 41.55
C PRO A 224 -32.99 -12.52 43.00
N TRP A 225 -33.83 -11.57 43.42
CA TRP A 225 -34.50 -11.63 44.71
C TRP A 225 -35.20 -12.99 44.78
N GLN A 226 -34.56 -13.97 45.41
CA GLN A 226 -35.06 -15.32 45.41
C GLN A 226 -36.40 -15.31 46.13
N PRO A 227 -37.43 -15.99 45.60
CA PRO A 227 -38.67 -16.15 46.31
C PRO A 227 -38.36 -16.65 47.72
N ILE A 228 -38.82 -15.90 48.72
CA ILE A 228 -38.59 -16.28 50.11
C ILE A 228 -39.36 -17.57 50.36
N ASP A 229 -38.68 -18.58 50.88
CA ASP A 229 -39.36 -19.76 51.41
C ASP A 229 -40.25 -19.37 52.60
N LEU A 230 -41.55 -19.24 52.35
CA LEU A 230 -42.55 -18.88 53.36
C LEU A 230 -42.71 -19.99 54.42
N GLN A 231 -42.39 -21.24 54.09
CA GLN A 231 -42.46 -22.35 55.04
C GLN A 231 -41.40 -22.22 56.13
N LYS A 232 -40.20 -21.74 55.78
CA LYS A 232 -39.12 -21.45 56.74
C LYS A 232 -39.56 -20.49 57.85
N TYR A 233 -40.42 -19.52 57.51
CA TYR A 233 -40.97 -18.55 58.46
C TYR A 233 -42.26 -19.04 59.14
N LYS A 234 -42.66 -20.29 58.90
CA LYS A 234 -43.88 -20.91 59.43
C LYS A 234 -45.13 -20.09 59.10
N ILE A 235 -45.19 -19.55 57.89
CA ILE A 235 -46.35 -18.81 57.39
C ILE A 235 -47.47 -19.82 57.12
N SER A 236 -48.66 -19.55 57.68
CA SER A 236 -49.85 -20.37 57.45
C SER A 236 -50.51 -20.01 56.12
N GLU A 237 -51.31 -20.91 55.55
CA GLU A 237 -52.05 -20.67 54.29
C GLU A 237 -52.88 -19.37 54.32
N ARG A 238 -53.44 -19.03 55.49
CA ARG A 238 -54.23 -17.80 55.65
C ARG A 238 -53.37 -16.54 55.68
N GLU A 239 -52.20 -16.62 56.29
CA GLU A 239 -51.21 -15.54 56.27
C GLU A 239 -50.62 -15.38 54.85
N GLU A 240 -50.34 -16.49 54.16
CA GLU A 240 -49.87 -16.49 52.78
C GLU A 240 -50.89 -15.86 51.83
N SER A 241 -52.17 -16.21 51.95
CA SER A 241 -53.24 -15.59 51.16
C SER A 241 -53.28 -14.07 51.32
N ILE A 242 -53.05 -13.57 52.54
CA ILE A 242 -52.97 -12.14 52.82
C ILE A 242 -51.70 -11.53 52.20
N ILE A 243 -50.55 -12.19 52.32
CA ILE A 243 -49.28 -11.75 51.72
C ILE A 243 -49.39 -11.70 50.19
N LYS A 244 -50.01 -12.70 49.57
CA LYS A 244 -50.22 -12.77 48.12
C LYS A 244 -51.05 -11.60 47.62
N VAL A 245 -52.24 -11.38 48.17
CA VAL A 245 -53.11 -10.25 47.79
C VAL A 245 -52.41 -8.91 48.02
N LEU A 246 -51.66 -8.78 49.13
CA LEU A 246 -50.84 -7.62 49.45
C LEU A 246 -49.72 -7.35 48.42
N CYS A 247 -49.04 -8.40 47.95
CA CYS A 247 -47.93 -8.29 47.01
C CYS A 247 -48.40 -8.08 45.56
N GLU A 248 -49.56 -8.64 45.19
CA GLU A 248 -50.20 -8.44 43.89
C GLU A 248 -50.83 -7.05 43.76
N ASN A 249 -51.31 -6.47 44.87
CA ASN A 249 -51.98 -5.16 44.90
C ASN A 249 -51.50 -4.32 46.09
N THR A 250 -50.35 -3.65 45.94
CA THR A 250 -49.63 -2.98 47.03
C THR A 250 -50.43 -1.86 47.71
N ASP A 251 -51.35 -1.26 46.98
CA ASP A 251 -52.08 -0.05 47.39
C ASP A 251 -53.36 -0.35 48.20
N LEU A 252 -53.76 -1.62 48.33
CA LEU A 252 -55.00 -1.97 49.02
C LEU A 252 -54.92 -1.74 50.54
N SER A 253 -55.88 -1.01 51.10
CA SER A 253 -56.08 -0.91 52.53
C SER A 253 -56.42 -2.25 53.18
N ASN A 254 -56.24 -2.37 54.51
CA ASN A 254 -56.62 -3.59 55.23
C ASN A 254 -58.12 -3.93 55.07
N LYS A 255 -58.97 -2.91 54.85
CA LYS A 255 -60.40 -3.06 54.61
C LYS A 255 -60.66 -3.70 53.24
N GLU A 256 -59.92 -3.30 52.22
CA GLU A 256 -60.05 -3.85 50.86
C GLU A 256 -59.49 -5.26 50.75
N ILE A 257 -58.34 -5.53 51.39
CA ILE A 257 -57.79 -6.90 51.51
C ILE A 257 -58.79 -7.82 52.21
N ALA A 258 -59.44 -7.32 53.26
CA ALA A 258 -60.48 -8.05 53.98
C ALA A 258 -61.69 -8.36 53.08
N GLY A 259 -62.06 -7.43 52.21
CA GLY A 259 -63.08 -7.61 51.18
C GLY A 259 -62.71 -8.68 50.16
N HIS A 260 -61.48 -8.67 49.62
CA HIS A 260 -61.01 -9.67 48.65
C HIS A 260 -60.93 -11.09 49.23
N LEU A 261 -60.69 -11.22 50.53
CA LEU A 261 -60.54 -12.51 51.21
C LEU A 261 -61.79 -12.94 52.00
N GLU A 262 -62.88 -12.18 51.91
CA GLU A 262 -64.14 -12.39 52.63
C GLU A 262 -63.96 -12.60 54.15
N ILE A 263 -63.12 -11.77 54.79
CA ILE A 263 -62.89 -11.78 56.24
C ILE A 263 -63.09 -10.42 56.88
N LYS A 264 -63.10 -10.39 58.22
CA LYS A 264 -63.13 -9.14 58.98
C LYS A 264 -61.78 -8.42 58.89
N GLU A 265 -61.80 -7.09 58.77
CA GLU A 265 -60.59 -6.25 58.76
C GLU A 265 -59.68 -6.49 59.98
N GLY A 266 -60.28 -6.71 61.17
CA GLY A 266 -59.54 -7.05 62.38
C GLY A 266 -58.70 -8.33 62.25
N THR A 267 -59.20 -9.31 61.49
CA THR A 267 -58.49 -10.56 61.19
C THR A 267 -57.29 -10.31 60.26
N VAL A 268 -57.41 -9.41 59.29
CA VAL A 268 -56.29 -8.99 58.43
C VAL A 268 -55.20 -8.31 59.25
N LYS A 269 -55.57 -7.35 60.12
CA LYS A 269 -54.61 -6.66 61.02
C LYS A 269 -53.87 -7.64 61.93
N GLN A 270 -54.59 -8.59 62.53
CA GLN A 270 -53.99 -9.60 63.40
C GLN A 270 -53.02 -10.51 62.65
N ASN A 271 -53.38 -11.00 61.46
CA ASN A 271 -52.51 -11.85 60.67
C ASN A 271 -51.28 -11.09 60.15
N LEU A 272 -51.43 -9.85 59.66
CA LEU A 272 -50.29 -9.02 59.26
C LEU A 272 -49.32 -8.79 60.42
N ASN A 273 -49.82 -8.51 61.63
CA ASN A 273 -48.97 -8.37 62.81
C ASN A 273 -48.20 -9.66 63.15
N LYS A 274 -48.81 -10.84 62.97
CA LYS A 274 -48.12 -12.13 63.15
C LYS A 274 -47.05 -12.33 62.09
N VAL A 275 -47.36 -12.02 60.82
CA VAL A 275 -46.42 -12.07 59.70
C VAL A 275 -45.23 -11.14 59.97
N TYR A 276 -45.47 -9.89 60.35
CA TYR A 276 -44.43 -8.93 60.71
C TYR A 276 -43.48 -9.48 61.79
N ARG A 277 -44.04 -10.09 62.85
CA ARG A 277 -43.24 -10.73 63.90
C ARG A 277 -42.44 -11.94 63.41
N LYS A 278 -43.03 -12.78 62.55
CA LYS A 278 -42.33 -13.96 61.97
C LYS A 278 -41.17 -13.54 61.08
N PHE A 279 -41.34 -12.48 60.30
CA PHE A 279 -40.31 -11.90 59.43
C PHE A 279 -39.34 -10.95 60.14
N GLY A 280 -39.60 -10.58 61.40
CA GLY A 280 -38.76 -9.62 62.14
C GLY A 280 -38.82 -8.19 61.59
N ILE A 281 -39.92 -7.81 60.95
CA ILE A 281 -40.12 -6.51 60.31
C ILE A 281 -41.20 -5.70 61.03
N SER A 282 -41.20 -4.39 60.82
CA SER A 282 -42.15 -3.47 61.47
C SER A 282 -43.04 -2.71 60.49
N SER A 283 -42.81 -2.83 59.18
CA SER A 283 -43.54 -2.07 58.16
C SER A 283 -44.13 -2.96 57.08
N ARG A 284 -45.31 -2.54 56.62
CA ARG A 284 -46.00 -3.11 55.45
C ARG A 284 -45.11 -3.03 54.19
N GLN A 285 -44.41 -1.92 54.01
CA GLN A 285 -43.50 -1.72 52.87
C GLN A 285 -42.38 -2.74 52.85
N LYS A 286 -41.79 -3.06 54.02
CA LYS A 286 -40.74 -4.08 54.11
C LYS A 286 -41.26 -5.48 53.82
N LEU A 287 -42.51 -5.78 54.19
CA LEU A 287 -43.15 -7.06 53.84
C LEU A 287 -43.34 -7.19 52.33
N ILE A 288 -43.80 -6.11 51.67
CA ILE A 288 -43.93 -6.06 50.22
C ILE A 288 -42.55 -6.24 49.57
N GLU A 289 -41.53 -5.48 49.96
CA GLU A 289 -40.17 -5.63 49.42
C GLU A 289 -39.64 -7.07 49.52
N LEU A 290 -39.87 -7.73 50.65
CA LEU A 290 -39.39 -9.09 50.90
C LEU A 290 -40.16 -10.14 50.09
N CYS A 291 -41.49 -10.06 50.05
CA CYS A 291 -42.33 -11.12 49.48
C CYS A 291 -42.79 -10.84 48.05
N GLN A 292 -42.53 -9.65 47.50
CA GLN A 292 -43.00 -9.28 46.17
C GLN A 292 -42.43 -10.18 45.08
N SER A 293 -41.20 -10.68 45.21
CA SER A 293 -40.61 -11.61 44.24
C SER A 293 -41.29 -12.98 44.21
N ASN A 294 -42.01 -13.37 45.28
CA ASN A 294 -42.80 -14.61 45.31
C ASN A 294 -44.03 -14.55 44.40
N TYR A 295 -44.52 -13.33 44.08
CA TYR A 295 -45.83 -13.13 43.45
C TYR A 295 -45.82 -12.15 42.26
N LYS A 296 -44.75 -11.36 42.06
CA LYS A 296 -44.53 -10.64 40.81
C LYS A 296 -44.13 -11.65 39.73
N ASN A 297 -45.01 -11.83 38.75
CA ASN A 297 -44.69 -12.54 37.52
C ASN A 297 -43.39 -11.95 36.91
N PRO A 298 -42.39 -12.76 36.53
CA PRO A 298 -41.15 -12.23 35.97
C PRO A 298 -41.45 -11.60 34.61
N ILE A 299 -41.56 -10.27 34.55
CA ILE A 299 -41.56 -9.47 33.31
C ILE A 299 -40.13 -9.37 32.76
N TYR A 300 -39.36 -10.46 32.81
CA TYR A 300 -38.04 -10.57 32.19
C TYR A 300 -38.04 -11.69 31.17
N LYS A 301 -38.82 -11.46 30.10
CA LYS A 301 -38.76 -12.23 28.84
C LYS A 301 -38.43 -11.32 27.65
N ILE A 302 -37.79 -10.17 27.88
CA ILE A 302 -37.56 -9.13 26.86
C ILE A 302 -36.11 -9.11 26.32
N THR A 303 -35.18 -9.93 26.83
CA THR A 303 -33.76 -9.86 26.39
C THR A 303 -33.19 -11.17 25.85
N GLN A 304 -33.95 -11.93 25.07
CA GLN A 304 -33.41 -13.03 24.27
C GLN A 304 -33.79 -13.02 22.77
N ASP A 305 -34.42 -11.95 22.28
CA ASP A 305 -34.64 -11.75 20.83
C ASP A 305 -33.96 -10.46 20.36
N VAL A 306 -32.63 -10.43 20.40
CA VAL A 306 -31.81 -9.58 19.52
C VAL A 306 -30.61 -10.42 19.08
N ASP A 307 -30.89 -11.35 18.15
CA ASP A 307 -29.89 -11.86 17.21
C ASP A 307 -29.87 -10.96 15.96
#